data_AF-A0A124F3V6-F1
#
_entry.id   AF-A0A124F3V6-F1
#
_cell.length_a   1.000
_cell.length_b   1.000
_cell.length_c   1.000
_cell.angle_alpha   90.00
_cell.angle_beta   90.00
_cell.angle_gamma   90.00
#
_symmetry.space_group_name_H-M   'P 1'
#
loop_
_entity.id
_entity.type
_entity.pdbx_description
1 polymer ?
#
loop_
_entity_poly.entity_id
_entity_poly.type
_entity_poly.pdbx_seq_one_letter_code
_entity_poly.pdbx_strand_id
1 'polypeptide(L)'
;MARMKIDGDLCIECGICEPECAWYAIEVNPKYEISVGDSPFMVKGVNVRINYTACVDDFSCMDVCPTGAIYDSAAAPPVTPGTGDGGAGAGTPAPAAPQITVNLTGKAKCINSLLTEKGNSFVEKLLDKFTGKTEFNVYLSSKDRIFNSKNQEINGTTRFDKTYGLISIDISTSRVDAAAALEGARIILHEYIHAEMYRKLETLNKNDIDASNFREVYETYGNQHTSMANLYLTSMAEALKDFHQNALKDDYQKYIDNFGVAPGDDFYKALAWGGLKEGDVNEWNKLSEAEKAAINTTVGSKMGWLSRTAPCN
;
A
#
# COMPACT_ATOMS: atom_id res chain seq x y z
N MET A 1 -12.12 -14.66 34.60
CA MET A 1 -11.37 -15.33 33.52
C MET A 1 -11.61 -14.51 32.28
N ALA A 2 -10.54 -14.14 31.57
CA ALA A 2 -10.67 -13.38 30.34
C ALA A 2 -11.52 -14.13 29.32
N ARG A 3 -12.38 -13.41 28.62
CA ARG A 3 -13.37 -13.97 27.70
C ARG A 3 -12.82 -14.10 26.28
N MET A 4 -11.88 -13.26 25.93
CA MET A 4 -11.24 -13.24 24.62
C MET A 4 -10.38 -14.49 24.37
N LYS A 5 -10.49 -15.07 23.18
CA LYS A 5 -9.69 -16.20 22.71
C LYS A 5 -9.17 -15.96 21.29
N ILE A 6 -8.11 -16.70 20.92
CA ILE A 6 -7.55 -16.71 19.57
C ILE A 6 -7.72 -18.10 18.97
N ASP A 7 -8.32 -18.18 17.79
CA ASP A 7 -8.33 -19.36 16.95
C ASP A 7 -7.02 -19.42 16.16
N GLY A 8 -6.20 -20.42 16.48
CA GLY A 8 -4.88 -20.58 15.88
C GLY A 8 -4.90 -21.01 14.42
N ASP A 9 -6.01 -21.56 13.93
CA ASP A 9 -6.14 -21.94 12.53
C ASP A 9 -6.56 -20.76 11.65
N LEU A 10 -7.24 -19.77 12.23
CA LEU A 10 -7.61 -18.52 11.57
C LEU A 10 -6.59 -17.40 11.77
N CYS A 11 -5.76 -17.47 12.82
CA CYS A 11 -4.80 -16.42 13.16
C CYS A 11 -3.62 -16.41 12.18
N ILE A 12 -3.51 -15.33 11.41
CA ILE A 12 -2.45 -15.14 10.40
C ILE A 12 -1.21 -14.42 10.94
N GLU A 13 -1.20 -14.09 12.23
CA GLU A 13 -0.06 -13.48 12.93
C GLU A 13 0.38 -12.14 12.29
N CYS A 14 -0.56 -11.39 11.74
CA CYS A 14 -0.30 -10.12 11.08
C CYS A 14 0.04 -8.97 12.05
N GLY A 15 -0.20 -9.18 13.35
CA GLY A 15 0.07 -8.21 14.41
C GLY A 15 -0.82 -6.97 14.44
N ILE A 16 -1.85 -6.90 13.60
CA ILE A 16 -2.79 -5.77 13.53
C ILE A 16 -3.50 -5.52 14.87
N CYS A 17 -3.77 -6.58 15.61
CA CYS A 17 -4.44 -6.53 16.91
C CYS A 17 -3.56 -6.05 18.07
N GLU A 18 -2.23 -6.04 17.91
CA GLU A 18 -1.28 -5.69 18.98
C GLU A 18 -1.38 -4.22 19.42
N PRO A 19 -1.33 -3.21 18.53
CA PRO A 19 -1.45 -1.80 18.94
C PRO A 19 -2.86 -1.40 19.38
N GLU A 20 -3.88 -2.14 18.94
CA GLU A 20 -5.29 -1.85 19.21
C GLU A 20 -5.78 -2.46 20.53
N CYS A 21 -5.04 -3.44 21.06
CA CYS A 21 -5.38 -4.07 22.33
C CYS A 21 -4.92 -3.19 23.49
N ALA A 22 -5.85 -2.82 24.37
CA ALA A 22 -5.54 -2.04 25.55
C ALA A 22 -4.43 -2.71 26.39
N TRP A 23 -3.54 -1.88 26.94
CA TRP A 23 -2.43 -2.30 27.80
C TRP A 23 -1.49 -3.35 27.20
N TYR A 24 -1.37 -3.43 25.88
CA TYR A 24 -0.53 -4.42 25.19
C TYR A 24 -0.90 -5.85 25.59
N ALA A 25 -2.19 -6.10 25.84
CA ALA A 25 -2.65 -7.41 26.26
C ALA A 25 -2.56 -8.46 25.16
N ILE A 26 -2.25 -8.07 23.91
CA ILE A 26 -1.85 -8.98 22.84
C ILE A 26 -0.37 -8.75 22.53
N GLU A 27 0.40 -9.84 22.56
CA GLU A 27 1.82 -9.84 22.20
C GLU A 27 2.02 -10.69 20.95
N VAL A 28 2.70 -10.13 19.94
CA VAL A 28 3.06 -10.86 18.72
C VAL A 28 4.55 -11.20 18.78
N ASN A 29 4.86 -12.45 19.13
CA ASN A 29 6.24 -12.88 19.21
C ASN A 29 6.87 -13.04 17.81
N PRO A 30 8.18 -12.82 17.67
CA PRO A 30 8.89 -13.06 16.41
C PRO A 30 8.79 -14.55 16.04
N LYS A 31 8.55 -14.83 14.75
CA LYS A 31 8.45 -16.20 14.24
C LYS A 31 9.79 -16.92 14.43
N TYR A 32 9.77 -18.08 15.07
CA TYR A 32 10.96 -18.92 15.19
C TYR A 32 11.16 -19.71 13.89
N GLU A 33 12.31 -19.51 13.26
CA GLU A 33 12.78 -20.33 12.15
C GLU A 33 13.42 -21.60 12.73
N ILE A 34 12.89 -22.77 12.39
CA ILE A 34 13.55 -24.04 12.72
C ILE A 34 14.19 -24.56 11.44
N SER A 35 15.52 -24.63 11.43
CA SER A 35 16.26 -25.28 10.35
C SER A 35 16.31 -26.78 10.61
N VAL A 36 15.75 -27.58 9.70
CA VAL A 36 15.94 -29.03 9.67
C VAL A 36 16.72 -29.36 8.40
N GLY A 37 18.04 -29.45 8.52
CA GLY A 37 18.95 -29.51 7.36
C GLY A 37 19.08 -28.14 6.66
N ASP A 38 19.23 -28.14 5.33
CA ASP A 38 19.41 -26.92 4.51
C ASP A 38 18.10 -26.23 4.15
N SER A 39 16.96 -26.70 4.68
CA SER A 39 15.64 -26.11 4.41
C SER A 39 15.12 -25.42 5.67
N PRO A 40 14.89 -24.10 5.63
CA PRO A 40 14.20 -23.43 6.71
C PRO A 40 12.71 -23.79 6.66
N PHE A 41 12.18 -24.27 7.79
CA PHE A 41 10.76 -24.51 7.95
C PHE A 41 10.18 -23.45 8.89
N MET A 42 9.14 -22.76 8.43
CA MET A 42 8.31 -21.90 9.27
C MET A 42 7.35 -22.80 10.05
N VAL A 43 7.51 -22.88 11.37
CA VAL A 43 6.57 -23.65 12.19
C VAL A 43 5.25 -22.89 12.25
N LYS A 44 4.17 -23.51 11.76
CA LYS A 44 2.79 -23.02 11.96
C LYS A 44 2.46 -23.17 13.46
N GLY A 45 2.60 -22.09 14.22
CA GLY A 45 2.23 -22.06 15.62
C GLY A 45 1.98 -20.62 16.04
N VAL A 46 0.79 -20.37 16.61
CA VAL A 46 0.28 -19.04 16.96
C VAL A 46 1.31 -18.27 17.79
N ASN A 47 2.03 -17.36 17.14
CA ASN A 47 2.99 -16.47 17.78
C ASN A 47 2.29 -15.29 18.49
N VAL A 48 0.96 -15.19 18.35
CA VAL A 48 0.11 -14.21 19.02
C VAL A 48 -0.40 -14.78 20.34
N ARG A 49 -0.17 -14.07 21.45
CA ARG A 49 -0.62 -14.48 22.79
C ARG A 49 -1.46 -13.38 23.44
N ILE A 50 -2.46 -13.79 24.21
CA ILE A 50 -3.22 -12.88 25.08
C ILE A 50 -2.64 -12.95 26.49
N ASN A 51 -2.18 -11.82 27.01
CA ASN A 51 -1.88 -11.63 28.42
C ASN A 51 -3.20 -11.43 29.18
N TYR A 52 -3.75 -12.52 29.70
CA TYR A 52 -5.04 -12.53 30.41
C TYR A 52 -5.07 -11.73 31.73
N THR A 53 -3.90 -11.30 32.24
CA THR A 53 -3.84 -10.41 33.41
C THR A 53 -3.91 -8.94 33.05
N ALA A 54 -3.54 -8.58 31.82
CA ALA A 54 -3.64 -7.22 31.26
C ALA A 54 -4.90 -7.02 30.41
N CYS A 55 -5.49 -8.10 29.89
CA CYS A 55 -6.70 -8.07 29.08
C CYS A 55 -7.91 -7.64 29.91
N VAL A 56 -8.63 -6.63 29.43
CA VAL A 56 -9.85 -6.09 30.07
C VAL A 56 -11.13 -6.38 29.31
N ASP A 57 -11.08 -7.24 28.29
CA ASP A 57 -12.22 -7.62 27.47
C ASP A 57 -12.97 -6.39 26.88
N ASP A 58 -12.23 -5.39 26.36
CA ASP A 58 -12.80 -4.23 25.64
C ASP A 58 -13.12 -4.53 24.16
N PHE A 59 -12.61 -5.68 23.66
CA PHE A 59 -12.87 -6.28 22.35
C PHE A 59 -12.44 -5.47 21.12
N SER A 60 -11.72 -4.35 21.29
CA SER A 60 -11.21 -3.52 20.19
C SER A 60 -10.38 -4.31 19.18
N CYS A 61 -9.57 -5.26 19.65
CA CYS A 61 -8.75 -6.11 18.82
C CYS A 61 -9.54 -7.13 17.98
N MET A 62 -10.81 -7.42 18.33
CA MET A 62 -11.70 -8.26 17.52
C MET A 62 -12.11 -7.51 16.24
N ASP A 63 -12.44 -6.22 16.37
CA ASP A 63 -12.92 -5.40 15.26
C ASP A 63 -11.86 -5.22 14.17
N VAL A 64 -10.59 -5.20 14.56
CA VAL A 64 -9.46 -5.06 13.63
C VAL A 64 -8.87 -6.41 13.18
N CYS A 65 -9.37 -7.53 13.70
CA CYS A 65 -8.88 -8.86 13.31
C CYS A 65 -9.42 -9.24 11.92
N PRO A 66 -8.59 -9.24 10.86
CA PRO A 66 -9.09 -9.40 9.49
C PRO A 66 -9.64 -10.79 9.20
N THR A 67 -9.30 -11.78 10.02
CA THR A 67 -9.70 -13.18 9.82
C THR A 67 -10.76 -13.65 10.82
N GLY A 68 -11.19 -12.78 11.74
CA GLY A 68 -12.06 -13.19 12.85
C GLY A 68 -11.41 -14.19 13.80
N ALA A 69 -10.08 -14.30 13.79
CA ALA A 69 -9.36 -15.23 14.66
C ALA A 69 -9.49 -14.86 16.15
N ILE A 70 -9.77 -13.60 16.48
CA ILE A 70 -10.00 -13.17 17.86
C ILE A 70 -11.51 -13.14 18.11
N TYR A 71 -11.97 -13.85 19.14
CA TYR A 71 -13.39 -13.99 19.44
C TYR A 71 -13.68 -14.01 20.94
N ASP A 72 -14.91 -13.64 21.30
CA ASP A 72 -15.45 -13.76 22.66
C ASP A 72 -15.95 -15.19 22.89
N SER A 73 -15.33 -15.91 23.82
CA SER A 73 -15.69 -17.29 24.14
C SER A 73 -16.99 -17.46 24.95
N ALA A 74 -17.58 -16.36 25.43
CA ALA A 74 -18.94 -16.35 25.98
C ALA A 74 -20.00 -16.09 24.92
N ALA A 75 -19.62 -15.59 23.74
CA ALA A 75 -20.45 -15.65 22.54
C ALA A 75 -20.37 -17.07 21.97
N ALA A 76 -21.48 -17.58 21.40
CA ALA A 76 -21.49 -18.93 20.82
C ALA A 76 -20.30 -19.09 19.85
N PRO A 77 -19.54 -20.21 19.92
CA PRO A 77 -18.37 -20.39 19.06
C PRO A 77 -18.76 -20.30 17.58
N PRO A 78 -17.88 -19.79 16.70
CA PRO A 78 -18.11 -19.86 15.27
C PRO A 78 -18.20 -21.34 14.89
N VAL A 79 -19.40 -21.77 14.46
CA VAL A 79 -19.69 -23.16 14.15
C VAL A 79 -18.90 -23.53 12.89
N THR A 80 -17.94 -24.43 13.01
CA THR A 80 -17.28 -25.06 11.86
C THR A 80 -18.29 -25.98 11.16
N PRO A 81 -18.41 -25.95 9.82
CA PRO A 81 -19.42 -26.72 9.11
C PRO A 81 -19.06 -28.22 9.11
N GLY A 82 -19.68 -28.97 10.02
CA GLY A 82 -19.87 -30.40 9.91
C GLY A 82 -21.18 -30.71 9.20
N THR A 83 -21.13 -31.59 8.22
CA THR A 83 -22.22 -32.06 7.36
C THR A 83 -23.46 -32.54 8.15
N GLY A 84 -24.63 -31.94 7.87
CA GLY A 84 -25.93 -32.41 8.35
C GLY A 84 -27.10 -31.58 7.83
N ASP A 85 -28.00 -32.21 7.10
CA ASP A 85 -29.23 -31.66 6.50
C ASP A 85 -30.14 -30.92 7.50
N GLY A 86 -30.76 -29.83 7.04
CA GLY A 86 -32.06 -29.38 7.55
C GLY A 86 -32.19 -27.90 7.95
N GLY A 87 -32.61 -27.05 7.01
CA GLY A 87 -33.69 -26.05 7.22
C GLY A 87 -33.42 -24.76 8.02
N ALA A 88 -33.93 -23.66 7.43
CA ALA A 88 -34.10 -22.29 7.96
C ALA A 88 -32.85 -21.39 7.98
N GLY A 89 -32.79 -20.52 6.96
CA GLY A 89 -31.70 -19.59 6.71
C GLY A 89 -31.55 -18.51 7.78
N ALA A 90 -30.44 -18.57 8.50
CA ALA A 90 -29.74 -17.39 8.96
C ALA A 90 -28.66 -17.10 7.91
N GLY A 91 -28.79 -15.98 7.21
CA GLY A 91 -27.80 -15.56 6.22
C GLY A 91 -26.44 -15.47 6.88
N THR A 92 -25.46 -16.19 6.33
CA THR A 92 -24.04 -15.95 6.58
C THR A 92 -23.81 -14.44 6.53
N PRO A 93 -23.07 -13.85 7.50
CA PRO A 93 -22.62 -12.48 7.35
C PRO A 93 -21.94 -12.39 6.00
N ALA A 94 -22.42 -11.49 5.15
CA ALA A 94 -21.76 -11.23 3.88
C ALA A 94 -20.27 -11.01 4.16
N PRO A 95 -19.34 -11.54 3.35
CA PRO A 95 -17.93 -11.23 3.46
C PRO A 95 -17.78 -9.72 3.62
N ALA A 96 -17.00 -9.29 4.62
CA ALA A 96 -16.78 -7.87 4.86
C ALA A 96 -16.40 -7.20 3.53
N ALA A 97 -17.09 -6.12 3.18
CA ALA A 97 -16.80 -5.40 1.95
C ALA A 97 -15.31 -5.00 1.98
N PRO A 98 -14.55 -5.28 0.93
CA PRO A 98 -13.12 -5.03 0.96
C PRO A 98 -12.80 -3.55 1.15
N GLN A 99 -11.69 -3.30 1.85
CA GLN A 99 -11.36 -1.99 2.37
C GLN A 99 -9.90 -1.61 2.09
N ILE A 100 -9.67 -0.31 1.98
CA ILE A 100 -8.36 0.29 2.17
C ILE A 100 -8.18 0.52 3.67
N THR A 101 -7.21 -0.17 4.26
CA THR A 101 -6.73 0.13 5.61
C THR A 101 -5.49 1.01 5.53
N VAL A 102 -5.57 2.22 6.07
CA VAL A 102 -4.47 3.20 6.05
C VAL A 102 -3.82 3.28 7.43
N ASN A 103 -2.66 2.66 7.57
CA ASN A 103 -1.77 2.73 8.74
C ASN A 103 -0.47 3.49 8.42
N LEU A 104 -0.62 4.61 7.70
CA LEU A 104 0.47 5.55 7.49
C LEU A 104 0.64 6.45 8.70
N THR A 105 1.86 6.90 8.93
CA THR A 105 2.21 7.86 9.98
C THR A 105 2.94 9.09 9.41
N GLY A 106 3.07 10.12 10.24
CA GLY A 106 3.88 11.31 9.95
C GLY A 106 3.56 11.97 8.60
N LYS A 107 4.63 12.31 7.86
CA LYS A 107 4.53 12.99 6.57
C LYS A 107 3.83 12.15 5.50
N ALA A 108 4.05 10.83 5.48
CA ALA A 108 3.39 9.94 4.52
C ALA A 108 1.86 9.97 4.71
N LYS A 109 1.38 9.89 5.96
CA LYS A 109 -0.05 10.01 6.29
C LYS A 109 -0.64 11.34 5.80
N CYS A 110 0.09 12.42 6.07
CA CYS A 110 -0.29 13.76 5.65
C CYS A 110 -0.46 13.87 4.13
N ILE A 111 0.56 13.47 3.38
CA ILE A 111 0.52 13.53 1.91
C ILE A 111 -0.59 12.64 1.36
N ASN A 112 -0.76 11.42 1.90
CA ASN A 112 -1.83 10.52 1.50
C ASN A 112 -3.22 11.14 1.70
N SER A 113 -3.44 11.80 2.84
CA SER A 113 -4.72 12.47 3.14
C SER A 113 -4.97 13.60 2.14
N LEU A 114 -3.96 14.42 1.84
CA LEU A 114 -4.06 15.47 0.81
C LEU A 114 -4.34 14.89 -0.58
N LEU A 115 -3.75 13.75 -0.94
CA LEU A 115 -4.00 13.08 -2.22
C LEU A 115 -5.46 12.59 -2.31
N THR A 116 -6.01 12.06 -1.21
CA THR A 116 -7.42 11.63 -1.17
C THR A 116 -8.39 12.82 -1.23
N GLU A 117 -8.07 13.94 -0.56
CA GLU A 117 -8.98 15.08 -0.47
C GLU A 117 -8.89 16.05 -1.66
N LYS A 118 -7.70 16.17 -2.26
CA LYS A 118 -7.37 17.22 -3.25
C LYS A 118 -6.66 16.66 -4.48
N GLY A 119 -6.59 15.33 -4.62
CA GLY A 119 -6.09 14.69 -5.82
C GLY A 119 -6.99 14.97 -7.02
N ASN A 120 -6.45 14.77 -8.21
CA ASN A 120 -7.24 14.89 -9.42
C ASN A 120 -8.10 13.62 -9.66
N SER A 121 -8.91 13.64 -10.72
CA SER A 121 -9.76 12.50 -11.08
C SER A 121 -9.00 11.19 -11.35
N PHE A 122 -7.69 11.23 -11.66
CA PHE A 122 -6.89 10.01 -11.78
C PHE A 122 -6.63 9.40 -10.40
N VAL A 123 -6.25 10.22 -9.41
CA VAL A 123 -6.03 9.77 -8.03
C VAL A 123 -7.33 9.23 -7.43
N GLU A 124 -8.44 9.96 -7.60
CA GLU A 124 -9.77 9.50 -7.16
C GLU A 124 -10.09 8.13 -7.76
N LYS A 125 -10.01 7.99 -9.09
CA LYS A 125 -10.28 6.72 -9.77
C LYS A 125 -9.36 5.59 -9.35
N LEU A 126 -8.10 5.87 -9.06
CA LEU A 126 -7.11 4.90 -8.61
C LEU A 126 -7.49 4.37 -7.22
N LEU A 127 -7.84 5.26 -6.29
CA LEU A 127 -8.25 4.90 -4.94
C LEU A 127 -9.61 4.21 -4.92
N ASP A 128 -10.56 4.66 -5.74
CA ASP A 128 -11.91 4.09 -5.82
C ASP A 128 -11.91 2.60 -6.19
N LYS A 129 -10.88 2.11 -6.91
CA LYS A 129 -10.73 0.68 -7.24
C LYS A 129 -10.60 -0.24 -6.03
N PHE A 130 -10.28 0.32 -4.87
CA PHE A 130 -10.06 -0.42 -3.63
C PHE A 130 -11.12 -0.12 -2.57
N THR A 131 -12.17 0.61 -2.95
CA THR A 131 -13.32 0.90 -2.09
C THR A 131 -14.57 0.17 -2.61
N GLY A 132 -15.46 -0.25 -1.71
CA GLY A 132 -16.70 -0.93 -2.08
C GLY A 132 -16.52 -2.41 -2.45
N LYS A 133 -17.25 -2.89 -3.47
CA LYS A 133 -17.23 -4.30 -3.89
C LYS A 133 -16.04 -4.58 -4.82
N THR A 134 -14.84 -4.60 -4.26
CA THR A 134 -13.65 -5.19 -4.90
C THR A 134 -13.47 -6.65 -4.42
N GLU A 135 -12.47 -7.37 -4.90
CA GLU A 135 -12.08 -8.70 -4.38
C GLU A 135 -10.77 -8.65 -3.57
N PHE A 136 -10.14 -7.47 -3.52
CA PHE A 136 -8.84 -7.26 -2.91
C PHE A 136 -8.91 -6.25 -1.77
N ASN A 137 -8.26 -6.58 -0.66
CA ASN A 137 -7.99 -5.62 0.39
C ASN A 137 -6.66 -4.90 0.13
N VAL A 138 -6.57 -3.63 0.52
CA VAL A 138 -5.31 -2.88 0.48
C VAL A 138 -4.92 -2.48 1.89
N TYR A 139 -3.70 -2.84 2.29
CA TYR A 139 -3.10 -2.41 3.55
C TYR A 139 -1.91 -1.51 3.27
N LEU A 140 -2.04 -0.23 3.61
CA LEU A 140 -1.02 0.79 3.38
C LEU A 140 -0.36 1.16 4.71
N SER A 141 0.95 0.96 4.84
CA SER A 141 1.65 1.11 6.13
C SER A 141 2.98 1.85 6.05
N SER A 142 3.31 2.60 7.10
CA SER A 142 4.63 3.21 7.26
C SER A 142 5.60 2.22 7.92
N LYS A 143 6.79 2.06 7.33
CA LYS A 143 7.94 1.38 7.92
C LYS A 143 9.05 2.40 8.16
N ASP A 144 9.87 2.22 9.19
CA ASP A 144 11.01 3.12 9.45
C ASP A 144 11.92 3.18 8.20
N ARG A 145 12.37 2.00 7.76
CA ARG A 145 13.15 1.79 6.53
C ARG A 145 12.68 0.53 5.81
N ILE A 146 12.88 0.50 4.50
CA ILE A 146 12.57 -0.67 3.65
C ILE A 146 13.81 -0.95 2.80
N PHE A 147 14.21 -2.22 2.68
CA PHE A 147 15.39 -2.61 1.90
C PHE A 147 15.03 -3.61 0.81
N ASN A 148 15.69 -3.50 -0.34
CA ASN A 148 15.60 -4.49 -1.41
C ASN A 148 16.54 -5.70 -1.14
N SER A 149 16.52 -6.69 -2.04
CA SER A 149 17.37 -7.90 -1.95
C SER A 149 18.88 -7.61 -2.02
N LYS A 150 19.29 -6.40 -2.41
CA LYS A 150 20.68 -5.95 -2.43
C LYS A 150 21.05 -5.12 -1.20
N ASN A 151 20.20 -5.12 -0.16
CA ASN A 151 20.36 -4.34 1.06
C ASN A 151 20.43 -2.81 0.81
N GLN A 152 19.78 -2.34 -0.25
CA GLN A 152 19.65 -0.91 -0.55
C GLN A 152 18.31 -0.41 -0.05
N GLU A 153 18.30 0.72 0.64
CA GLU A 153 17.07 1.33 1.12
C GLU A 153 16.22 1.81 -0.07
N ILE A 154 14.94 1.46 -0.09
CA ILE A 154 13.98 1.81 -1.15
C ILE A 154 12.85 2.69 -0.60
N ASN A 155 12.16 3.39 -1.49
CA ASN A 155 11.11 4.35 -1.13
C ASN A 155 9.83 3.68 -0.64
N GLY A 156 9.49 2.56 -1.25
CA GLY A 156 8.29 1.80 -0.96
C GLY A 156 8.37 0.41 -1.57
N THR A 157 7.39 -0.42 -1.26
CA THR A 157 7.20 -1.71 -1.94
C THR A 157 5.75 -2.13 -1.86
N THR A 158 5.25 -2.67 -2.97
CA THR A 158 3.92 -3.25 -3.05
C THR A 158 4.02 -4.75 -3.30
N ARG A 159 3.29 -5.54 -2.50
CA ARG A 159 3.27 -7.00 -2.56
C ARG A 159 1.84 -7.51 -2.59
N PHE A 160 1.63 -8.61 -3.31
CA PHE A 160 0.34 -9.31 -3.33
C PHE A 160 0.45 -10.68 -2.64
N ASP A 161 -0.46 -10.92 -1.70
CA ASP A 161 -0.66 -12.21 -1.05
C ASP A 161 -1.88 -12.92 -1.66
N LYS A 162 -1.61 -13.97 -2.45
CA LYS A 162 -2.63 -14.79 -3.12
C LYS A 162 -3.53 -15.54 -2.14
N THR A 163 -3.03 -15.90 -0.96
CA THR A 163 -3.78 -16.68 0.01
C THR A 163 -4.90 -15.85 0.62
N TYR A 164 -4.67 -14.55 0.83
CA TYR A 164 -5.62 -13.68 1.51
C TYR A 164 -6.25 -12.62 0.60
N GLY A 165 -5.89 -12.57 -0.68
CA GLY A 165 -6.34 -11.49 -1.58
C GLY A 165 -5.91 -10.12 -1.08
N LEU A 166 -4.74 -10.03 -0.43
CA LEU A 166 -4.26 -8.82 0.24
C LEU A 166 -3.13 -8.17 -0.57
N ILE A 167 -3.30 -6.89 -0.88
CA ILE A 167 -2.26 -6.05 -1.45
C ILE A 167 -1.67 -5.19 -0.33
N SER A 168 -0.42 -5.42 0.00
CA SER A 168 0.29 -4.66 1.04
C SER A 168 1.21 -3.63 0.39
N ILE A 169 1.05 -2.37 0.75
CA ILE A 169 1.93 -1.28 0.38
C ILE A 169 2.67 -0.80 1.63
N ASP A 170 3.99 -0.92 1.62
CA ASP A 170 4.84 -0.36 2.67
C ASP A 170 5.56 0.88 2.13
N ILE A 171 5.52 1.98 2.90
CA ILE A 171 6.17 3.25 2.58
C ILE A 171 7.30 3.50 3.58
N SER A 172 8.50 3.80 3.08
CA SER A 172 9.68 4.08 3.89
C SER A 172 9.61 5.50 4.47
N THR A 173 9.53 5.59 5.80
CA THR A 173 9.39 6.86 6.54
C THR A 173 10.65 7.70 6.38
N SER A 174 11.84 7.09 6.56
CA SER A 174 13.13 7.75 6.36
C SER A 174 13.27 8.38 4.97
N ARG A 175 12.78 7.69 3.92
CA ARG A 175 12.82 8.18 2.54
C ARG A 175 11.84 9.33 2.32
N VAL A 176 10.59 9.18 2.76
CA VAL A 176 9.57 10.21 2.58
C VAL A 176 9.91 11.48 3.39
N ASP A 177 10.44 11.34 4.60
CA ASP A 177 10.84 12.49 5.44
C ASP A 177 12.03 13.25 4.84
N ALA A 178 12.97 12.55 4.22
CA ALA A 178 14.11 13.17 3.53
C ALA A 178 13.72 13.87 2.22
N ALA A 179 12.64 13.44 1.58
CA ALA A 179 12.17 13.91 0.28
C ALA A 179 11.45 15.27 0.34
N ALA A 180 11.23 15.92 -0.81
CA ALA A 180 10.24 16.99 -0.91
C ALA A 180 8.81 16.43 -0.71
N ALA A 181 7.84 17.25 -0.32
CA ALA A 181 6.45 16.79 -0.18
C ALA A 181 5.88 16.28 -1.52
N LEU A 182 6.18 16.97 -2.62
CA LEU A 182 5.79 16.54 -3.96
C LEU A 182 6.44 15.21 -4.39
N GLU A 183 7.69 14.97 -4.00
CA GLU A 183 8.38 13.69 -4.20
C GLU A 183 7.72 12.57 -3.38
N GLY A 184 7.32 12.86 -2.13
CA GLY A 184 6.56 11.94 -1.30
C GLY A 184 5.22 11.56 -1.93
N ALA A 185 4.53 12.51 -2.57
CA ALA A 185 3.30 12.24 -3.31
C ALA A 185 3.54 11.28 -4.48
N ARG A 186 4.64 11.47 -5.23
CA ARG A 186 5.03 10.53 -6.29
C ARG A 186 5.30 9.13 -5.75
N ILE A 187 6.00 9.00 -4.61
CA ILE A 187 6.23 7.68 -3.97
C ILE A 187 4.91 6.97 -3.70
N ILE A 188 3.97 7.65 -3.04
CA ILE A 188 2.67 7.05 -2.68
C ILE A 188 1.88 6.66 -3.93
N LEU A 189 1.80 7.55 -4.93
CA LEU A 189 1.10 7.26 -6.18
C LEU A 189 1.71 6.10 -6.96
N HIS A 190 3.05 6.00 -6.99
CA HIS A 190 3.77 4.91 -7.63
C HIS A 190 3.38 3.56 -7.02
N GLU A 191 3.32 3.45 -5.70
CA GLU A 191 2.90 2.22 -5.04
C GLU A 191 1.40 1.91 -5.23
N TYR A 192 0.53 2.93 -5.24
CA TYR A 192 -0.87 2.70 -5.58
C TYR A 192 -1.06 2.16 -7.00
N ILE A 193 -0.25 2.60 -7.97
CA ILE A 193 -0.30 2.04 -9.33
C ILE A 193 0.16 0.59 -9.32
N HIS A 194 1.21 0.22 -8.56
CA HIS A 194 1.55 -1.20 -8.38
C HIS A 194 0.37 -1.98 -7.80
N ALA A 195 -0.36 -1.44 -6.83
CA ALA A 195 -1.55 -2.08 -6.29
C ALA A 195 -2.65 -2.25 -7.36
N GLU A 196 -2.86 -1.26 -8.22
CA GLU A 196 -3.86 -1.36 -9.31
C GLU A 196 -3.45 -2.44 -10.31
N MET A 197 -2.16 -2.53 -10.61
CA MET A 197 -1.62 -3.55 -11.49
C MET A 197 -1.82 -4.95 -10.89
N TYR A 198 -1.53 -5.15 -9.59
CA TYR A 198 -1.83 -6.42 -8.93
C TYR A 198 -3.33 -6.75 -8.97
N ARG A 199 -4.19 -5.78 -8.65
CA ARG A 199 -5.65 -5.94 -8.75
C ARG A 199 -6.03 -6.49 -10.13
N LYS A 200 -5.59 -5.84 -11.20
CA LYS A 200 -5.92 -6.23 -12.58
C LYS A 200 -5.34 -7.58 -12.98
N LEU A 201 -4.08 -7.86 -12.62
CA LEU A 201 -3.41 -9.11 -12.97
C LEU A 201 -4.06 -10.31 -12.28
N GLU A 202 -4.44 -10.14 -11.02
CA GLU A 202 -4.86 -11.24 -10.15
C GLU A 202 -6.39 -11.38 -10.10
N THR A 203 -7.14 -10.49 -10.78
CA THR A 203 -8.60 -10.57 -10.87
C THR A 203 -9.03 -11.88 -11.53
N LEU A 204 -9.74 -12.75 -10.82
CA LEU A 204 -10.11 -14.07 -11.35
C LEU A 204 -11.33 -14.02 -12.29
N ASN A 205 -12.16 -12.98 -12.17
CA ASN A 205 -13.30 -12.79 -13.04
C ASN A 205 -12.85 -12.49 -14.47
N LYS A 206 -12.96 -13.49 -15.36
CA LYS A 206 -12.61 -13.36 -16.78
C LYS A 206 -13.49 -12.39 -17.56
N ASN A 207 -14.67 -12.04 -17.02
CA ASN A 207 -15.58 -11.06 -17.63
C ASN A 207 -15.28 -9.62 -17.18
N ASP A 208 -14.33 -9.41 -16.26
CA ASP A 208 -13.83 -8.06 -15.98
C ASP A 208 -12.97 -7.60 -17.16
N ILE A 209 -13.57 -6.73 -17.99
CA ILE A 209 -12.96 -6.21 -19.22
C ILE A 209 -11.72 -5.37 -18.90
N ASP A 210 -11.72 -4.61 -17.80
CA ASP A 210 -10.57 -3.78 -17.39
C ASP A 210 -9.37 -4.66 -17.01
N ALA A 211 -9.60 -5.71 -16.23
CA ALA A 211 -8.57 -6.69 -15.89
C ALA A 211 -8.09 -7.51 -17.10
N SER A 212 -9.02 -7.95 -17.96
CA SER A 212 -8.69 -8.71 -19.17
C SER A 212 -7.84 -7.90 -20.15
N ASN A 213 -8.26 -6.67 -20.46
CA ASN A 213 -7.52 -5.78 -21.37
C ASN A 213 -6.14 -5.46 -20.80
N PHE A 214 -6.06 -5.24 -19.49
CA PHE A 214 -4.77 -4.95 -18.86
C PHE A 214 -3.80 -6.13 -18.93
N ARG A 215 -4.27 -7.37 -18.77
CA ARG A 215 -3.41 -8.56 -18.91
C ARG A 215 -2.81 -8.69 -20.31
N GLU A 216 -3.62 -8.51 -21.34
CA GLU A 216 -3.15 -8.53 -22.74
C GLU A 216 -2.09 -7.45 -23.01
N VAL A 217 -2.33 -6.23 -22.48
CA VAL A 217 -1.38 -5.13 -22.57
C VAL A 217 -0.12 -5.40 -21.74
N TYR A 218 -0.25 -5.97 -20.54
CA TYR A 218 0.87 -6.29 -19.66
C TYR A 218 1.79 -7.36 -20.27
N GLU A 219 1.22 -8.39 -20.91
CA GLU A 219 1.96 -9.41 -21.65
C GLU A 219 2.83 -8.79 -22.77
N THR A 220 2.36 -7.69 -23.38
CA THR A 220 3.11 -6.95 -24.40
C THR A 220 4.36 -6.26 -23.82
N TYR A 221 4.32 -5.85 -22.55
CA TYR A 221 5.39 -5.08 -21.90
C TYR A 221 6.29 -5.91 -20.96
N GLY A 222 5.81 -7.06 -20.48
CA GLY A 222 6.60 -8.08 -19.79
C GLY A 222 7.00 -7.80 -18.33
N ASN A 223 7.05 -6.54 -17.88
CA ASN A 223 7.29 -6.22 -16.47
C ASN A 223 6.50 -4.99 -15.97
N GLN A 224 6.45 -4.85 -14.63
CA GLN A 224 5.64 -3.81 -13.99
C GLN A 224 6.10 -2.39 -14.29
N HIS A 225 7.38 -2.09 -14.19
CA HIS A 225 7.88 -0.73 -14.43
C HIS A 225 7.76 -0.32 -15.90
N THR A 226 8.00 -1.22 -16.85
CA THR A 226 7.76 -1.02 -18.29
C THR A 226 6.28 -0.72 -18.55
N SER A 227 5.38 -1.51 -17.96
CA SER A 227 3.94 -1.27 -18.07
C SER A 227 3.55 0.09 -17.46
N MET A 228 4.13 0.45 -16.31
CA MET A 228 3.89 1.74 -15.66
C MET A 228 4.35 2.91 -16.53
N ALA A 229 5.54 2.80 -17.12
CA ALA A 229 6.10 3.83 -18.01
C ALA A 229 5.23 4.05 -19.27
N ASN A 230 4.67 2.99 -19.85
CA ASN A 230 3.81 3.11 -21.03
C ASN A 230 2.40 3.61 -20.69
N LEU A 231 1.81 3.15 -19.59
CA LEU A 231 0.37 3.28 -19.34
C LEU A 231 0.03 4.39 -18.35
N TYR A 232 0.93 4.70 -17.41
CA TYR A 232 0.62 5.56 -16.27
C TYR A 232 1.54 6.78 -16.15
N LEU A 233 2.64 6.86 -16.89
CA LEU A 233 3.60 7.99 -16.80
C LEU A 233 2.93 9.35 -17.00
N THR A 234 2.10 9.49 -18.04
CA THR A 234 1.38 10.74 -18.33
C THR A 234 0.38 11.06 -17.22
N SER A 235 -0.45 10.10 -16.82
CA SER A 235 -1.44 10.28 -15.76
C SER A 235 -0.80 10.64 -14.42
N MET A 236 0.35 10.04 -14.10
CA MET A 236 1.13 10.35 -12.91
C MET A 236 1.70 11.78 -12.98
N ALA A 237 2.25 12.20 -14.12
CA ALA A 237 2.74 13.56 -14.30
C ALA A 237 1.62 14.61 -14.15
N GLU A 238 0.45 14.35 -14.73
CA GLU A 238 -0.73 15.21 -14.62
C GLU A 238 -1.26 15.26 -13.17
N ALA A 239 -1.29 14.13 -12.47
CA ALA A 239 -1.68 14.08 -11.07
C ALA A 239 -0.71 14.84 -10.16
N LEU A 240 0.60 14.73 -10.41
CA LEU A 240 1.61 15.49 -9.67
C LEU A 240 1.51 16.98 -9.95
N LYS A 241 1.24 17.37 -11.20
CA LYS A 241 1.02 18.77 -11.58
C LYS A 241 -0.17 19.37 -10.85
N ASP A 242 -1.30 18.69 -10.92
CA ASP A 242 -2.53 19.14 -10.28
C ASP A 242 -2.39 19.19 -8.75
N PHE A 243 -1.79 18.14 -8.16
CA PHE A 243 -1.52 18.09 -6.73
C PHE A 243 -0.59 19.23 -6.27
N HIS A 244 0.48 19.52 -7.02
CA HIS A 244 1.39 20.62 -6.72
C HIS A 244 0.64 21.96 -6.75
N GLN A 245 -0.19 22.19 -7.76
CA GLN A 245 -0.96 23.42 -7.93
C GLN A 245 -2.07 23.61 -6.88
N ASN A 246 -2.73 22.52 -6.47
CA ASN A 246 -3.96 22.60 -5.68
C ASN A 246 -3.76 22.28 -4.20
N ALA A 247 -2.90 21.30 -3.90
CA ALA A 247 -2.66 20.83 -2.54
C ALA A 247 -1.40 21.43 -1.91
N LEU A 248 -0.35 21.67 -2.72
CA LEU A 248 0.93 22.23 -2.28
C LEU A 248 1.16 23.66 -2.79
N LYS A 249 0.13 24.51 -2.68
CA LYS A 249 0.11 25.89 -3.25
C LYS A 249 1.33 26.73 -2.89
N ASP A 250 1.76 26.69 -1.63
CA ASP A 250 2.91 27.45 -1.16
C ASP A 250 4.22 26.96 -1.81
N ASP A 251 4.33 25.65 -2.02
CA ASP A 251 5.49 25.04 -2.68
C ASP A 251 5.51 25.38 -4.18
N TYR A 252 4.34 25.40 -4.80
CA TYR A 252 4.17 25.83 -6.19
C TYR A 252 4.55 27.31 -6.37
N GLN A 253 4.10 28.18 -5.48
CA GLN A 253 4.46 29.59 -5.50
C GLN A 253 5.95 29.78 -5.25
N LYS A 254 6.51 29.05 -4.28
CA LYS A 254 7.96 29.05 -4.00
C LYS A 254 8.78 28.64 -5.22
N TYR A 255 8.31 27.67 -6.02
CA TYR A 255 8.97 27.34 -7.28
C TYR A 255 8.98 28.56 -8.22
N ILE A 256 7.84 29.23 -8.41
CA ILE A 256 7.74 30.42 -9.26
C ILE A 256 8.68 31.52 -8.79
N ASP A 257 8.73 31.77 -7.48
CA ASP A 257 9.57 32.83 -6.90
C ASP A 257 11.06 32.56 -7.13
N ASN A 258 11.49 31.28 -7.09
CA ASN A 258 12.88 30.90 -7.29
C ASN A 258 13.30 30.84 -8.77
N PHE A 259 12.39 30.48 -9.67
CA PHE A 259 12.72 30.23 -11.08
C PHE A 259 12.14 31.27 -12.05
N GLY A 260 11.31 32.19 -11.58
CA GLY A 260 10.64 33.22 -12.38
C GLY A 260 9.56 32.69 -13.34
N VAL A 261 9.25 31.39 -13.26
CA VAL A 261 8.30 30.72 -14.16
C VAL A 261 7.60 29.57 -13.45
N ALA A 262 6.36 29.30 -13.83
CA ALA A 262 5.64 28.11 -13.38
C ALA A 262 6.37 26.81 -13.79
N PRO A 263 6.31 25.73 -12.99
CA PRO A 263 6.81 24.43 -13.42
C PRO A 263 6.03 23.95 -14.66
N GLY A 264 6.76 23.68 -15.74
CA GLY A 264 6.19 23.15 -16.99
C GLY A 264 6.01 21.63 -16.96
N ASP A 265 5.38 21.07 -17.99
CA ASP A 265 5.04 19.65 -18.05
C ASP A 265 6.26 18.73 -18.01
N ASP A 266 7.39 19.16 -18.58
CA ASP A 266 8.66 18.43 -18.53
C ASP A 266 9.16 18.21 -17.09
N PHE A 267 8.87 19.13 -16.17
CA PHE A 267 9.21 18.97 -14.77
C PHE A 267 8.45 17.80 -14.15
N TYR A 268 7.13 17.74 -14.36
CA TYR A 268 6.30 16.68 -13.80
C TYR A 268 6.52 15.33 -14.49
N LYS A 269 6.78 15.33 -15.81
CA LYS A 269 7.19 14.13 -16.53
C LYS A 269 8.52 13.59 -16.01
N ALA A 270 9.51 14.46 -15.79
CA ALA A 270 10.79 14.08 -15.21
C ALA A 270 10.63 13.53 -13.78
N LEU A 271 9.72 14.09 -12.99
CA LEU A 271 9.38 13.60 -11.66
C LEU A 271 8.70 12.24 -11.69
N ALA A 272 7.74 12.03 -12.60
CA ALA A 272 7.03 10.76 -12.77
C ALA A 272 7.95 9.60 -13.19
N TRP A 273 9.07 9.90 -13.87
CA TRP A 273 10.11 8.90 -14.12
C TRP A 273 10.82 8.43 -12.84
N GLY A 274 10.75 9.15 -11.73
CA GLY A 274 11.34 8.71 -10.46
C GLY A 274 10.75 7.38 -9.99
N GLY A 275 11.60 6.40 -9.68
CA GLY A 275 11.19 5.02 -9.38
C GLY A 275 11.07 4.10 -10.61
N LEU A 276 10.95 4.65 -11.82
CA LEU A 276 10.86 3.91 -13.10
C LEU A 276 12.18 3.86 -13.89
N LYS A 277 13.23 4.51 -13.39
CA LYS A 277 14.54 4.58 -14.06
C LYS A 277 15.44 3.38 -13.75
N GLU A 278 15.04 2.56 -12.77
CA GLU A 278 15.83 1.44 -12.26
C GLU A 278 15.29 0.11 -12.79
N GLY A 279 16.21 -0.80 -13.16
CA GLY A 279 15.89 -2.18 -13.52
C GLY A 279 15.25 -2.34 -14.90
N ASP A 280 16.08 -2.43 -15.96
CA ASP A 280 15.73 -2.85 -17.32
C ASP A 280 14.34 -2.41 -17.83
N VAL A 281 14.00 -1.14 -17.59
CA VAL A 281 12.76 -0.53 -18.09
C VAL A 281 12.96 -0.18 -19.56
N ASN A 282 12.22 -0.87 -20.44
CA ASN A 282 12.46 -0.77 -21.88
C ASN A 282 12.27 0.66 -22.40
N GLU A 283 11.31 1.40 -21.85
CA GLU A 283 10.97 2.76 -22.26
C GLU A 283 12.06 3.74 -21.85
N TRP A 284 12.63 3.55 -20.65
CA TRP A 284 13.78 4.33 -20.22
C TRP A 284 14.98 4.09 -21.14
N ASN A 285 15.23 2.84 -21.50
CA ASN A 285 16.34 2.46 -22.37
C ASN A 285 16.20 2.98 -23.81
N LYS A 286 14.96 3.21 -24.28
CA LYS A 286 14.66 3.83 -25.58
C LYS A 286 14.89 5.34 -25.62
N LEU A 287 14.93 6.02 -24.46
CA LEU A 287 15.24 7.45 -24.42
C LEU A 287 16.68 7.70 -24.86
N SER A 288 16.89 8.81 -25.57
CA SER A 288 18.23 9.30 -25.87
C SER A 288 18.97 9.72 -24.60
N GLU A 289 20.30 9.71 -24.64
CA GLU A 289 21.11 10.17 -23.50
C GLU A 289 20.84 11.64 -23.16
N ALA A 290 20.50 12.47 -24.15
CA ALA A 290 20.08 13.85 -23.93
C ALA A 290 18.76 13.94 -23.13
N GLU A 291 17.77 13.10 -23.42
CA GLU A 291 16.51 13.04 -22.67
C GLU A 291 16.74 12.54 -21.24
N LYS A 292 17.53 11.48 -21.05
CA LYS A 292 17.88 10.97 -19.72
C LYS A 292 18.60 12.04 -18.89
N ALA A 293 19.55 12.75 -19.50
CA ALA A 293 20.27 13.84 -18.86
C ALA A 293 19.34 15.01 -18.50
N ALA A 294 18.40 15.38 -19.38
CA ALA A 294 17.41 16.42 -19.12
C ALA A 294 16.49 16.03 -17.94
N ILE A 295 16.02 14.79 -17.88
CA ILE A 295 15.20 14.26 -16.78
C ILE A 295 15.97 14.31 -15.46
N ASN A 296 17.20 13.80 -15.44
CA ASN A 296 18.01 13.76 -14.22
C ASN A 296 18.40 15.16 -13.74
N THR A 297 18.75 16.07 -14.66
CA THR A 297 19.04 17.47 -14.33
C THR A 297 17.82 18.18 -13.77
N THR A 298 16.64 17.97 -14.38
CA THR A 298 15.39 18.60 -13.95
C THR A 298 15.01 18.18 -12.53
N VAL A 299 15.07 16.88 -12.23
CA VAL A 299 14.80 16.36 -10.88
C VAL A 299 15.86 16.87 -9.90
N GLY A 300 17.16 16.72 -10.22
CA GLY A 300 18.24 17.07 -9.29
C GLY A 300 18.33 18.56 -8.97
N SER A 301 18.16 19.43 -9.97
CA SER A 301 18.33 20.88 -9.79
C SER A 301 17.12 21.59 -9.20
N LYS A 302 15.90 21.08 -9.40
CA LYS A 302 14.66 21.77 -9.01
C LYS A 302 14.01 21.17 -7.76
N MET A 303 14.09 19.86 -7.55
CA MET A 303 13.49 19.23 -6.37
C MET A 303 14.13 19.67 -5.06
N GLY A 304 15.40 20.07 -5.07
CA GLY A 304 16.09 20.59 -3.88
C GLY A 304 15.53 21.92 -3.35
N TRP A 305 14.76 22.65 -4.16
CA TRP A 305 14.16 23.93 -3.78
C TRP A 305 12.75 23.79 -3.21
N LEU A 306 12.11 22.64 -3.46
CA LEU A 306 10.79 22.32 -2.93
C LEU A 306 10.84 22.00 -1.44
N SER A 307 9.72 22.21 -0.77
CA SER A 307 9.57 22.03 0.66
C SER A 307 9.61 20.56 1.03
N ARG A 308 10.34 20.24 2.11
CA ARG A 308 10.28 18.93 2.76
C ARG A 308 9.09 18.79 3.69
N THR A 309 8.45 19.90 4.09
CA THR A 309 7.25 19.86 4.93
C THR A 309 6.01 19.71 4.06
N ALA A 310 5.06 18.90 4.51
CA ALA A 310 3.75 18.81 3.90
C ALA A 310 2.74 19.63 4.74
N PRO A 311 1.79 20.36 4.13
CA PRO A 311 0.94 21.33 4.80
C PRO A 311 -0.24 20.66 5.52
N CYS A 312 0.04 19.80 6.50
CA CYS A 312 -1.00 19.21 7.36
C CYS A 312 -0.99 19.87 8.74
N ASN A 313 -2.18 20.26 9.18
CA ASN A 313 -2.42 20.84 10.50
C ASN A 313 -2.54 19.75 11.56
#